data_AF-A0A172TYY0-F1
#
_entry.id   AF-A0A172TYY0-F1
#
_cell.length_a   1.000
_cell.length_b   1.000
_cell.length_c   1.000
_cell.angle_alpha   90.00
_cell.angle_beta   90.00
_cell.angle_gamma   90.00
#
_symmetry.space_group_name_H-M   'P 1'
#
loop_
_entity.id
_entity.type
_entity.pdbx_description
1 polymer ?
#
loop_
_entity_poly.entity_id
_entity_poly.type
_entity_poly.pdbx_seq_one_letter_code
_entity_poly.pdbx_strand_id
1 'polypeptide(L)'
;MKKFLILLTTVYSCSSPTEKPLQNTANFEQANALYQDKQYYEAHRIYDSLSRLDSTNGELFFCKAKCEYVLKLDADCDKNFKYCISLGHKVANAYYNLGQLHLFKNDSLAAAYLMEYLKDNPDDKLAKTLAKDAEHRVKENRITR
;
A
#
# COMPACT_ATOMS: atom_id res chain seq x y z
N MET A 1 -21.93 -33.60 46.33
CA MET A 1 -22.12 -33.72 44.87
C MET A 1 -22.64 -32.40 44.31
N LYS A 2 -22.21 -32.04 43.09
CA LYS A 2 -22.43 -30.78 42.35
C LYS A 2 -21.40 -29.69 42.71
N LYS A 3 -20.22 -29.68 42.08
CA LYS A 3 -19.84 -29.37 40.67
C LYS A 3 -19.24 -27.97 40.64
N PHE A 4 -17.90 -27.96 40.59
CA PHE A 4 -17.05 -26.86 40.14
C PHE A 4 -17.60 -26.28 38.82
N LEU A 5 -17.83 -24.97 38.79
CA LEU A 5 -17.94 -24.23 37.54
C LEU A 5 -17.07 -22.98 37.68
N ILE A 6 -15.77 -23.16 37.45
CA ILE A 6 -14.87 -22.04 37.18
C ILE A 6 -15.25 -21.55 35.78
N LEU A 7 -15.97 -20.43 35.72
CA LEU A 7 -16.09 -19.67 34.48
C LEU A 7 -14.72 -19.06 34.19
N LEU A 8 -13.93 -19.76 33.39
CA LEU A 8 -12.75 -19.20 32.75
C LEU A 8 -13.25 -18.30 31.62
N THR A 9 -13.69 -17.08 31.94
CA THR A 9 -13.87 -16.05 30.90
C THR A 9 -12.48 -15.56 30.53
N THR A 10 -11.82 -16.29 29.64
CA THR A 10 -10.76 -15.70 28.82
C THR A 10 -11.43 -14.59 28.03
N VAL A 11 -11.30 -13.37 28.55
CA VAL A 11 -11.43 -12.17 27.75
C VAL A 11 -10.28 -12.26 26.76
N TYR A 12 -10.50 -12.94 25.64
CA TYR A 12 -9.70 -12.72 24.44
C TYR A 12 -9.98 -11.28 24.08
N SER A 13 -9.20 -10.38 24.67
CA SER A 13 -8.88 -9.11 24.08
C SER A 13 -8.43 -9.46 22.67
N CYS A 14 -9.33 -9.25 21.71
CA CYS A 14 -8.95 -9.14 20.32
C CYS A 14 -8.17 -7.83 20.23
N SER A 15 -6.93 -7.85 20.73
CA SER A 15 -5.94 -6.90 20.32
C SER A 15 -5.71 -7.21 18.86
N SER A 16 -6.40 -6.45 17.99
CA SER A 16 -5.89 -6.15 16.66
C SER A 16 -4.37 -6.00 16.78
N PRO A 17 -3.56 -6.57 15.86
CA PRO A 17 -2.12 -6.39 15.92
C PRO A 17 -1.87 -4.89 16.01
N THR A 18 -1.53 -4.42 17.21
CA THR A 18 -1.25 -3.01 17.45
C THR A 18 0.01 -2.78 16.64
N GLU A 19 -0.12 -2.09 15.51
CA GLU A 19 1.02 -1.64 14.71
C GLU A 19 2.04 -1.09 15.71
N LYS A 20 3.21 -1.73 15.76
CA LYS A 20 4.22 -1.42 16.76
C LYS A 20 4.48 0.09 16.66
N PRO A 21 4.36 0.84 17.77
CA PRO A 21 4.46 2.29 17.72
C PRO A 21 5.79 2.67 17.10
N LEU A 22 5.73 3.51 16.07
CA LEU A 22 6.90 3.85 15.29
C LEU A 22 7.95 4.50 16.19
N GLN A 23 9.14 3.91 16.20
CA GLN A 23 10.28 4.55 16.85
C GLN A 23 10.67 5.79 16.03
N ASN A 24 10.70 6.97 16.67
CA ASN A 24 10.89 8.30 16.07
C ASN A 24 9.66 8.90 15.37
N THR A 25 8.51 8.91 16.05
CA THR A 25 7.27 9.58 15.60
C THR A 25 7.48 11.01 15.11
N ALA A 26 8.31 11.81 15.79
CA ALA A 26 8.60 13.20 15.39
C ALA A 26 9.20 13.30 13.98
N ASN A 27 10.13 12.40 13.61
CA ASN A 27 10.71 12.38 12.27
C ASN A 27 9.69 11.94 11.23
N PHE A 28 8.77 11.05 11.58
CA PHE A 28 7.70 10.61 10.69
C PHE A 28 6.68 11.73 10.43
N GLU A 29 6.29 12.46 11.48
CA GLU A 29 5.44 13.65 11.36
C GLU A 29 6.12 14.73 10.51
N GLN A 30 7.44 14.93 10.70
CA GLN A 30 8.23 15.82 9.85
C GLN A 30 8.21 15.38 8.37
N ALA A 31 8.41 14.09 8.09
CA ALA A 31 8.35 13.56 6.72
C ALA A 31 6.95 13.74 6.10
N ASN A 32 5.88 13.57 6.89
CA ASN A 32 4.51 13.82 6.46
C ASN A 32 4.30 15.30 6.12
N ALA A 33 4.77 16.22 6.96
CA ALA A 33 4.68 17.66 6.71
C ALA A 33 5.42 18.04 5.41
N LEU A 34 6.66 17.57 5.23
CA LEU A 34 7.43 17.78 4.01
C LEU A 34 6.71 17.23 2.76
N TYR A 35 6.05 16.07 2.89
CA TYR A 35 5.25 15.51 1.79
C TYR A 35 4.05 16.43 1.45
N GLN A 36 3.33 16.95 2.44
CA GLN A 36 2.22 17.89 2.21
C GLN A 36 2.71 19.20 1.58
N ASP A 37 3.89 19.66 1.98
CA ASP A 37 4.57 20.83 1.42
C ASP A 37 5.22 20.56 0.05
N LYS A 38 5.01 19.36 -0.51
CA LYS A 38 5.53 18.92 -1.82
C LYS A 38 7.06 18.84 -1.88
N GLN A 39 7.73 18.82 -0.73
CA GLN A 39 9.16 18.59 -0.58
C GLN A 39 9.45 17.09 -0.60
N TYR A 40 9.18 16.46 -1.76
CA TYR A 40 9.14 15.00 -1.87
C TYR A 40 10.52 14.34 -1.71
N TYR A 41 11.61 15.01 -2.10
CA TYR A 41 12.97 14.48 -1.92
C TYR A 41 13.35 14.44 -0.43
N GLU A 42 13.05 15.50 0.31
CA GLU A 42 13.33 15.60 1.73
C GLU A 42 12.47 14.62 2.53
N ALA A 43 11.18 14.52 2.19
CA ALA A 43 10.27 13.53 2.75
C ALA A 43 10.77 12.11 2.49
N HIS A 44 11.14 11.79 1.24
CA HIS A 44 11.70 10.49 0.85
C HIS A 44 12.93 10.14 1.67
N ARG A 45 13.88 11.08 1.83
CA ARG A 45 15.11 10.85 2.61
C ARG A 45 14.82 10.49 4.06
N ILE A 46 13.82 11.12 4.68
CA ILE A 46 13.43 10.80 6.06
C ILE A 46 12.71 9.46 6.13
N TYR A 47 11.76 9.16 5.23
CA TYR A 47 11.13 7.84 5.20
C TYR A 47 12.14 6.71 4.94
N ASP A 48 13.11 6.96 4.07
CA ASP A 48 14.19 6.02 3.76
C ASP A 48 15.05 5.74 5.00
N SER A 49 15.42 6.78 5.76
CA SER A 49 16.16 6.59 7.02
C SER A 49 15.35 5.84 8.07
N LEU A 50 14.06 6.15 8.23
CA LEU A 50 13.16 5.45 9.15
C LEU A 50 12.96 3.99 8.74
N SER A 51 12.83 3.70 7.44
CA SER A 51 12.62 2.33 6.92
C SER A 51 13.81 1.40 7.17
N ARG A 52 15.02 1.96 7.35
CA ARG A 52 16.20 1.20 7.76
C ARG A 52 16.20 0.87 9.26
N LEU A 53 15.52 1.68 10.08
CA LEU A 53 15.40 1.47 11.52
C LEU A 53 14.29 0.47 11.85
N ASP A 54 13.20 0.51 11.10
CA ASP A 54 12.09 -0.44 11.21
C ASP A 54 11.69 -0.95 9.82
N SER A 55 12.22 -2.12 9.46
CA SER A 55 11.92 -2.78 8.20
C SER A 55 10.57 -3.52 8.20
N THR A 56 9.86 -3.57 9.32
CA THR A 56 8.59 -4.30 9.46
C THR A 56 7.37 -3.38 9.44
N ASN A 57 7.59 -2.07 9.45
CA ASN A 57 6.51 -1.08 9.41
C ASN A 57 6.08 -0.79 7.97
N GLY A 58 4.94 -1.37 7.56
CA GLY A 58 4.39 -1.18 6.22
C GLY A 58 4.02 0.27 5.88
N GLU A 59 3.71 1.10 6.88
CA GLU A 59 3.38 2.51 6.64
C GLU A 59 4.58 3.30 6.11
N LEU A 60 5.77 3.03 6.62
CA LEU A 60 7.00 3.66 6.13
C LEU A 60 7.22 3.36 4.64
N PHE A 61 7.07 2.10 4.24
CA PHE A 61 7.22 1.71 2.84
C PHE A 61 6.11 2.29 1.96
N PHE A 62 4.88 2.36 2.46
CA PHE A 62 3.77 2.99 1.74
C PHE A 62 4.02 4.48 1.49
N CYS A 63 4.42 5.23 2.53
CA CYS A 63 4.70 6.67 2.41
C CYS A 63 5.96 6.95 1.56
N LYS A 64 7.00 6.12 1.70
CA LYS A 64 8.19 6.17 0.84
C LYS A 64 7.83 5.94 -0.63
N ALA A 65 7.04 4.91 -0.93
CA ALA A 65 6.60 4.58 -2.29
C ALA A 65 5.76 5.71 -2.92
N LYS A 66 4.92 6.40 -2.12
CA LYS A 66 4.20 7.59 -2.60
C LYS A 66 5.16 8.71 -3.01
N CYS A 67 6.24 8.93 -2.26
CA CYS A 67 7.27 9.90 -2.66
C CYS A 67 7.92 9.46 -3.98
N GLU A 68 8.33 8.19 -4.06
CA GLU A 68 8.96 7.61 -5.24
C GLU A 68 8.09 7.68 -6.50
N TYR A 69 6.77 7.49 -6.34
CA TYR A 69 5.79 7.69 -7.42
C TYR A 69 5.85 9.10 -8.00
N VAL A 70 5.85 10.13 -7.13
CA VAL A 70 5.91 11.54 -7.57
C VAL A 70 7.29 11.88 -8.15
N LEU A 71 8.34 11.30 -7.59
CA LEU A 71 9.72 11.46 -8.06
C LEU A 71 10.05 10.63 -9.32
N LYS A 72 9.10 9.86 -9.84
CA LYS A 72 9.25 8.97 -11.01
C LYS A 72 10.33 7.90 -10.84
N LEU A 73 10.55 7.46 -9.60
CA LEU A 73 11.43 6.35 -9.25
C LEU A 73 10.65 5.03 -9.31
N ASP A 74 10.26 4.66 -10.53
CA ASP A 74 9.26 3.60 -10.77
C ASP A 74 9.64 2.23 -10.18
N ALA A 75 10.92 1.85 -10.28
CA ALA A 75 11.40 0.56 -9.80
C ALA A 75 11.34 0.45 -8.26
N ASP A 76 11.75 1.51 -7.57
CA ASP A 76 11.69 1.57 -6.10
C ASP A 76 10.24 1.65 -5.62
N CYS A 77 9.42 2.45 -6.31
CA CYS A 77 7.99 2.59 -6.05
C CYS A 77 7.27 1.23 -6.14
N ASP A 78 7.47 0.48 -7.23
CA ASP A 78 6.88 -0.85 -7.41
C ASP A 78 7.32 -1.82 -6.30
N LYS A 79 8.62 -1.83 -5.98
CA LYS A 79 9.19 -2.68 -4.92
C LYS A 79 8.58 -2.35 -3.55
N ASN A 80 8.50 -1.08 -3.18
CA ASN A 80 8.04 -0.66 -1.85
C ASN A 80 6.53 -0.85 -1.67
N PHE A 81 5.71 -0.62 -2.70
CA PHE A 81 4.29 -0.97 -2.61
C PHE A 81 4.05 -2.47 -2.50
N LYS A 82 4.79 -3.30 -3.23
CA LYS A 82 4.72 -4.76 -3.08
C LYS A 82 5.14 -5.22 -1.69
N TYR A 83 6.18 -4.60 -1.13
CA TYR A 83 6.61 -4.92 0.22
C TYR A 83 5.56 -4.52 1.26
N CYS A 84 4.94 -3.35 1.10
CA CYS A 84 3.79 -2.92 1.92
C CYS A 84 2.65 -3.95 1.90
N ILE A 85 2.31 -4.48 0.72
CA ILE A 85 1.31 -5.57 0.58
C ILE A 85 1.74 -6.82 1.35
N SER A 86 3.02 -7.21 1.25
CA SER A 86 3.54 -8.38 1.98
C SER A 86 3.48 -8.24 3.51
N LEU A 87 3.52 -7.00 4.00
CA LEU A 87 3.37 -6.66 5.42
C LEU A 87 1.89 -6.51 5.84
N GLY A 88 0.93 -6.63 4.91
CA GLY A 88 -0.49 -6.49 5.17
C GLY A 88 -0.95 -5.05 5.43
N HIS A 89 -0.12 -4.04 5.17
CA HIS A 89 -0.46 -2.64 5.42
C HIS A 89 -1.11 -2.01 4.20
N LYS A 90 -2.25 -1.32 4.39
CA LYS A 90 -2.99 -0.57 3.35
C LYS A 90 -3.06 -1.30 1.99
N VAL A 91 -3.33 -2.61 2.02
CA VAL A 91 -3.18 -3.54 0.89
C VAL A 91 -3.96 -3.06 -0.34
N ALA A 92 -5.24 -2.74 -0.17
CA ALA A 92 -6.07 -2.22 -1.26
C ALA A 92 -5.47 -0.94 -1.87
N ASN A 93 -5.10 0.05 -1.05
CA ASN A 93 -4.49 1.28 -1.54
C ASN A 93 -3.17 1.03 -2.25
N ALA A 94 -2.35 0.09 -1.78
CA ALA A 94 -1.10 -0.28 -2.45
C ALA A 94 -1.36 -0.88 -3.83
N TYR A 95 -2.37 -1.75 -3.97
CA TYR A 95 -2.82 -2.25 -5.28
C TYR A 95 -3.30 -1.13 -6.20
N TYR A 96 -4.08 -0.18 -5.70
CA TYR A 96 -4.52 0.96 -6.51
C TYR A 96 -3.34 1.80 -7.02
N ASN A 97 -2.34 2.08 -6.17
CA ASN A 97 -1.15 2.83 -6.57
C ASN A 97 -0.28 2.05 -7.57
N LEU A 98 -0.11 0.74 -7.39
CA LEU A 98 0.57 -0.12 -8.37
C LEU A 98 -0.18 -0.14 -9.72
N GLY A 99 -1.52 -0.22 -9.68
CA GLY A 99 -2.35 -0.12 -10.87
C GLY A 99 -2.07 1.15 -11.65
N GLN A 100 -2.08 2.30 -10.97
CA GLN A 100 -1.76 3.60 -11.57
C GLN A 100 -0.33 3.67 -12.12
N LEU A 101 0.66 3.17 -11.37
CA LEU A 101 2.07 3.14 -11.80
C LEU A 101 2.27 2.45 -13.15
N HIS A 102 1.46 1.42 -13.42
CA HIS A 102 1.57 0.57 -14.61
C HIS A 102 0.63 0.91 -15.76
N LEU A 103 -0.37 1.79 -15.57
CA LEU A 103 -1.46 2.08 -16.54
C LEU A 103 -1.02 2.47 -17.96
N PHE A 104 0.21 2.93 -18.14
CA PHE A 104 0.76 3.33 -19.45
C PHE A 104 2.07 2.63 -19.81
N LYS A 105 2.48 1.65 -19.00
CA LYS A 105 3.75 0.91 -19.15
C LYS A 105 3.50 -0.57 -19.36
N ASN A 106 2.50 -1.10 -18.65
CA ASN A 106 2.11 -2.49 -18.71
C ASN A 106 0.62 -2.62 -18.36
N ASP A 107 -0.24 -2.49 -19.37
CA ASP A 107 -1.70 -2.56 -19.20
C ASP A 107 -2.15 -3.87 -18.56
N SER A 108 -1.44 -4.99 -18.79
CA SER A 108 -1.77 -6.27 -18.16
C SER A 108 -1.56 -6.24 -16.64
N LEU A 109 -0.44 -5.68 -16.18
CA LEU A 109 -0.20 -5.50 -14.74
C LEU A 109 -1.14 -4.46 -14.15
N ALA A 110 -1.39 -3.35 -14.85
CA ALA A 110 -2.29 -2.31 -14.40
C ALA A 110 -3.70 -2.86 -14.15
N ALA A 111 -4.27 -3.59 -15.12
CA ALA A 111 -5.56 -4.23 -15.00
C ALA A 111 -5.58 -5.19 -13.80
N ALA A 112 -4.59 -6.07 -13.69
CA ALA A 112 -4.51 -7.05 -12.60
C ALA A 112 -4.52 -6.36 -11.22
N TYR A 113 -3.69 -5.34 -11.00
CA TYR A 113 -3.65 -4.65 -9.70
C TYR A 113 -4.93 -3.85 -9.41
N LEU A 114 -5.52 -3.19 -10.41
CA LEU A 114 -6.78 -2.47 -10.22
C LEU A 114 -7.93 -3.44 -9.90
N MET A 115 -7.93 -4.64 -10.50
CA MET A 115 -8.90 -5.68 -10.15
C MET A 115 -8.73 -6.17 -8.71
N GLU A 116 -7.50 -6.36 -8.23
CA GLU A 116 -7.25 -6.69 -6.82
C GLU A 116 -7.78 -5.59 -5.87
N TYR A 117 -7.53 -4.31 -6.18
CA TYR A 117 -8.09 -3.19 -5.42
C TYR A 117 -9.63 -3.18 -5.39
N LEU A 118 -10.26 -3.51 -6.53
CA LEU A 118 -11.72 -3.52 -6.68
C LEU A 118 -12.42 -4.65 -5.90
N LYS A 119 -11.69 -5.69 -5.45
CA LYS A 119 -12.26 -6.71 -4.57
C LYS A 119 -12.75 -6.12 -3.25
N ASP A 120 -11.98 -5.16 -2.71
CA ASP A 120 -12.30 -4.47 -1.45
C ASP A 120 -13.11 -3.18 -1.69
N ASN A 121 -12.98 -2.59 -2.89
CA ASN A 121 -13.62 -1.31 -3.25
C ASN A 121 -14.52 -1.47 -4.49
N PRO A 122 -15.54 -2.34 -4.43
CA PRO A 122 -16.31 -2.74 -5.61
C PRO A 122 -17.15 -1.62 -6.20
N ASP A 123 -17.27 -0.46 -5.57
CA ASP A 123 -18.07 0.68 -6.06
C ASP A 123 -17.23 1.84 -6.59
N ASP A 124 -15.91 1.73 -6.57
CA ASP A 124 -15.01 2.75 -7.13
C ASP A 124 -15.15 2.81 -8.66
N LYS A 125 -15.94 3.79 -9.13
CA LYS A 125 -16.21 4.00 -10.54
C LYS A 125 -14.95 4.31 -11.33
N LEU A 126 -14.01 5.08 -10.76
CA LEU A 126 -12.79 5.45 -11.44
C LEU A 126 -11.92 4.22 -11.66
N ALA A 127 -11.68 3.44 -10.61
CA ALA A 127 -10.89 2.22 -10.71
C ALA A 127 -11.51 1.20 -11.67
N LYS A 128 -12.85 1.07 -11.70
CA LYS A 128 -13.56 0.25 -12.69
C LYS A 128 -13.27 0.68 -14.12
N THR A 129 -13.33 1.98 -14.40
CA THR A 129 -13.04 2.52 -15.73
C THR A 129 -11.59 2.26 -16.11
N LEU A 130 -10.65 2.59 -15.22
CA LEU A 130 -9.22 2.36 -15.46
C LEU A 130 -8.88 0.89 -15.72
N ALA A 131 -9.48 -0.04 -14.97
CA ALA A 131 -9.29 -1.46 -15.16
C ALA A 131 -9.83 -1.92 -16.52
N LYS A 132 -11.05 -1.51 -16.89
CA LYS A 132 -11.65 -1.84 -18.19
C LYS A 132 -10.85 -1.28 -19.36
N ASP A 133 -10.38 -0.05 -19.25
CA ASP A 133 -9.59 0.59 -20.30
C ASP A 133 -8.25 -0.13 -20.50
N ALA A 134 -7.59 -0.52 -19.40
CA ALA A 134 -6.37 -1.32 -19.45
C ALA A 134 -6.63 -2.71 -20.08
N GLU A 135 -7.69 -3.42 -19.68
CA GLU A 135 -8.08 -4.70 -20.28
C GLU A 135 -8.39 -4.59 -21.78
N HIS A 136 -9.06 -3.50 -22.19
CA HIS A 136 -9.36 -3.26 -23.60
C HIS A 136 -8.08 -3.16 -24.43
N ARG A 137 -7.14 -2.32 -23.99
CA ARG A 137 -5.83 -2.16 -24.67
C ARG A 137 -5.04 -3.46 -24.72
N VAL A 138 -5.11 -4.30 -23.68
CA VAL A 138 -4.49 -5.64 -23.69
C VAL A 138 -5.09 -6.52 -24.79
N LYS A 139 -6.42 -6.51 -24.95
CA LYS A 139 -7.10 -7.31 -25.99
C LYS A 139 -6.75 -6.83 -27.39
N GLU A 140 -6.79 -5.53 -27.63
CA GLU A 140 -6.41 -4.94 -28.93
C GLU A 140 -4.98 -5.29 -29.32
N ASN A 141 -4.03 -5.16 -28.38
CA ASN A 141 -2.62 -5.50 -28.61
C ASN A 141 -2.37 -7.01 -28.85
N ARG A 142 -3.30 -7.89 -28.46
CA ARG A 142 -3.22 -9.33 -28.75
C ARG A 142 -3.76 -9.68 -30.12
N ILE A 143 -4.66 -8.87 -30.68
CA ILE A 143 -5.27 -9.12 -32.00
C ILE A 143 -4.35 -8.63 -33.12
N THR A 144 -3.50 -7.64 -32.84
CA THR A 144 -2.58 -7.02 -33.80
C THR A 144 -1.19 -7.69 -33.91
N ARG A 145 -0.97 -8.78 -33.17
CA ARG A 145 0.27 -9.58 -33.17
C ARG A 145 0.03 -10.97 -33.72
#